data_AF-A0AA43FXG2-F1
#
_entry.id   AF-A0AA43FXG2-F1
#
_cell.length_a   1.000
_cell.length_b   1.000
_cell.length_c   1.000
_cell.angle_alpha   90.00
_cell.angle_beta   90.00
_cell.angle_gamma   90.00
#
_symmetry.space_group_name_H-M   'P 1'
#
loop_
_entity.id
_entity.type
_entity.pdbx_description
1 polymer ?
#
loop_
_entity_poly.entity_id
_entity_poly.type
_entity_poly.pdbx_seq_one_letter_code
_entity_poly.pdbx_strand_id
1 'polypeptide(L)'
;MSRFKDAYVLTLIDQGLGWYNSNSAIGILSGVFSLFIILPSLSVTVRRLHDMGRTGWWVLLFFVPVAGFFIILCFLAFNGTAGANKYGDNPRSVTQV
;
A
#
# COMPACT_ATOMS: atom_id res chain seq x y z
N MET A 1 11.74 5.58 -5.80
CA MET A 1 12.98 6.16 -5.23
C MET A 1 12.76 7.44 -4.41
N SER A 2 11.65 8.19 -4.56
CA SER A 2 11.41 9.45 -3.80
C SER A 2 10.98 9.26 -2.35
N ARG A 3 10.16 8.25 -2.05
CA ARG A 3 9.58 7.98 -0.72
C ARG A 3 10.60 7.86 0.42
N PHE A 4 11.78 7.31 0.14
CA PHE A 4 12.86 7.16 1.14
C PHE A 4 13.54 8.48 1.48
N LYS A 5 13.61 9.42 0.53
CA LYS A 5 14.18 10.76 0.77
C LYS A 5 13.25 11.58 1.66
N ASP A 6 11.95 11.52 1.39
CA ASP A 6 10.94 12.27 2.15
C ASP A 6 10.93 11.84 3.64
N ALA A 7 11.00 10.53 3.91
CA ALA A 7 11.07 10.02 5.28
C ALA A 7 12.36 10.42 6.00
N TYR A 8 13.50 10.42 5.31
CA TYR A 8 14.79 10.85 5.87
C TYR A 8 14.82 12.35 6.14
N VAL A 9 14.17 13.17 5.29
CA VAL A 9 14.05 14.61 5.52
C VAL A 9 13.17 14.91 6.75
N LEU A 10 12.06 14.20 6.93
CA LEU A 10 11.20 14.39 8.11
C LEU A 10 11.94 14.05 9.42
N THR A 11 12.75 12.98 9.46
CA THR A 11 13.48 12.63 10.68
C THR A 11 14.59 13.63 11.03
N LEU A 12 15.18 14.29 10.03
CA LEU A 12 16.12 15.40 10.26
C LEU A 12 15.42 16.65 10.80
N ILE A 13 14.22 16.95 10.29
CA ILE A 13 13.37 18.05 10.77
C ILE A 13 12.90 17.80 12.22
N ASP A 14 12.45 16.58 12.53
CA ASP A 14 12.02 16.20 13.88
C ASP A 14 13.16 16.29 14.91
N GLN A 15 14.40 15.95 14.51
CA GLN A 15 15.60 16.12 15.35
C GLN A 15 15.95 17.60 15.56
N GLY A 16 15.87 18.42 14.51
CA GLY A 16 16.13 19.86 14.58
C GLY A 16 15.10 20.64 15.41
N LEU A 17 13.85 20.19 15.45
CA LEU A 17 12.76 20.79 16.24
C LEU A 17 12.65 20.23 17.66
N GLY A 18 13.44 19.22 18.03
CA GLY A 18 13.39 18.58 19.35
C GLY A 18 12.14 17.72 19.59
N TRP A 19 11.39 17.39 18.53
CA TRP A 19 10.21 16.52 18.59
C TRP A 19 10.52 15.05 18.33
N TYR A 20 11.80 14.73 18.15
CA TYR A 20 12.30 13.37 18.07
C TYR A 20 12.27 12.70 19.45
N ASN A 21 11.52 11.60 19.56
CA ASN A 21 11.52 10.80 20.78
C ASN A 21 12.60 9.71 20.71
N SER A 22 13.68 9.88 21.47
CA SER A 22 14.81 8.92 21.49
C SER A 22 14.43 7.52 21.98
N ASN A 23 13.35 7.37 22.77
CA ASN A 23 12.88 6.05 23.20
C ASN A 23 12.09 5.32 22.11
N SER A 24 11.35 6.06 21.29
CA SER A 24 10.50 5.48 20.22
C SER A 24 11.21 5.43 18.87
N ALA A 25 12.34 6.12 18.73
CA ALA A 25 13.04 6.38 17.46
C ALA A 25 12.15 6.98 16.35
N ILE A 26 11.02 7.58 16.73
CA ILE A 26 10.00 8.14 15.84
C ILE A 26 9.70 9.57 16.29
N GLY A 27 9.71 10.51 15.36
CA GLY A 27 9.26 11.88 15.58
C GLY A 27 7.76 12.04 15.30
N ILE A 28 7.12 13.01 15.95
CA ILE A 28 5.66 13.23 15.84
C ILE A 28 5.24 13.50 14.40
N LEU A 29 6.01 14.31 13.66
CA LEU A 29 5.70 14.66 12.27
C LEU A 29 5.84 13.44 11.36
N SER A 30 6.93 12.68 11.53
CA SER A 30 7.15 11.40 10.85
C SER A 30 6.02 10.39 11.13
N GLY A 31 5.57 10.30 12.38
CA GLY A 31 4.45 9.45 12.79
C GLY A 31 3.15 9.79 12.05
N VAL A 32 2.73 11.06 12.08
CA VAL A 32 1.50 11.51 11.39
C VAL A 32 1.60 11.30 9.88
N PHE A 33 2.75 11.66 9.28
CA PHE A 33 2.98 11.47 7.85
C PHE A 33 2.90 10.00 7.42
N SER A 34 3.38 9.08 8.26
CA SER A 34 3.30 7.65 7.99
C SER A 34 1.84 7.16 7.88
N LEU A 35 0.93 7.64 8.74
CA LEU A 35 -0.50 7.29 8.66
C LEU A 35 -1.12 7.79 7.35
N PHE A 36 -0.80 9.01 6.94
CA PHE A 36 -1.27 9.59 5.68
C PHE A 36 -0.81 8.83 4.45
N ILE A 37 0.29 8.06 4.54
CA ILE A 37 0.77 7.21 3.45
C ILE A 37 0.17 5.80 3.51
N ILE A 38 0.03 5.24 4.72
CA ILE A 38 -0.48 3.87 4.90
C ILE A 38 -1.93 3.77 4.42
N LEU A 39 -2.78 4.75 4.74
CA LEU A 39 -4.19 4.75 4.33
C LEU A 39 -4.37 4.64 2.80
N PRO A 40 -3.82 5.53 1.95
CA PRO A 40 -3.97 5.42 0.50
C PRO A 40 -3.27 4.19 -0.07
N SER A 41 -2.15 3.75 0.51
CA SER A 41 -1.46 2.52 0.08
C SER A 41 -2.34 1.28 0.30
N LEU A 42 -3.04 1.23 1.44
CA LEU A 42 -4.01 0.18 1.74
C LEU A 42 -5.20 0.26 0.78
N SER A 43 -5.73 1.45 0.53
CA SER A 43 -6.84 1.65 -0.42
C SER A 43 -6.51 1.18 -1.84
N VAL A 44 -5.32 1.46 -2.34
CA VAL A 44 -4.87 1.00 -3.66
C VAL A 44 -4.74 -0.52 -3.69
N THR A 45 -4.21 -1.12 -2.61
CA THR A 45 -4.07 -2.59 -2.50
C THR A 45 -5.45 -3.28 -2.50
N VAL A 46 -6.42 -2.76 -1.74
CA VAL A 46 -7.82 -3.27 -1.75
C VAL A 46 -8.43 -3.15 -3.13
N ARG A 47 -8.23 -2.02 -3.83
CA ARG A 47 -8.71 -1.84 -5.20
C ARG A 47 -8.12 -2.88 -6.15
N ARG A 48 -6.81 -3.15 -6.08
CA ARG A 48 -6.16 -4.20 -6.89
C ARG A 48 -6.71 -5.58 -6.59
N LEU A 49 -6.98 -5.89 -5.33
CA LEU A 49 -7.63 -7.13 -4.90
C LEU A 49 -9.03 -7.29 -5.49
N HIS A 50 -9.81 -6.20 -5.48
CA HIS A 50 -11.13 -6.16 -6.12
C HIS A 50 -11.02 -6.34 -7.64
N ASP A 51 -10.03 -5.74 -8.30
CA ASP A 51 -9.79 -5.92 -9.73
C ASP A 51 -9.53 -7.40 -10.11
N MET A 52 -9.10 -8.24 -9.15
CA MET A 52 -8.93 -9.70 -9.30
C MET A 52 -10.15 -10.54 -8.88
N GLY A 53 -11.29 -9.91 -8.56
CA GLY A 53 -12.48 -10.62 -8.10
C GLY A 53 -12.40 -11.14 -6.65
N ARG A 54 -11.36 -10.78 -5.89
CA ARG A 54 -11.17 -11.17 -4.48
C ARG A 54 -11.76 -10.13 -3.54
N THR A 55 -12.16 -10.54 -2.34
CA THR A 55 -12.73 -9.64 -1.33
C THR A 55 -11.62 -8.82 -0.64
N GLY A 56 -11.93 -7.58 -0.22
CA GLY A 56 -10.98 -6.74 0.52
C GLY A 56 -10.43 -7.34 1.83
N TRP A 57 -11.04 -8.41 2.34
CA TRP A 57 -10.56 -9.18 3.49
C TRP A 57 -9.18 -9.81 3.27
N TRP A 58 -8.79 -10.04 2.02
CA TRP A 58 -7.46 -10.53 1.68
C TRP A 58 -6.34 -9.54 2.03
N VAL A 59 -6.65 -8.25 2.26
CA VAL A 59 -5.67 -7.27 2.73
C VAL A 59 -5.19 -7.56 4.16
N LEU A 60 -5.96 -8.29 4.97
CA LEU A 60 -5.54 -8.68 6.33
C LEU A 60 -4.31 -9.59 6.34
N LEU A 61 -3.98 -10.22 5.21
CA LEU A 61 -2.72 -10.95 5.06
C LEU A 61 -1.50 -10.05 5.25
N PHE A 62 -1.60 -8.72 5.15
CA PHE A 62 -0.50 -7.82 5.49
C PHE A 62 -0.03 -7.96 6.95
N PHE A 63 -0.89 -8.45 7.85
CA PHE A 63 -0.53 -8.77 9.24
C PHE A 63 0.23 -10.11 9.37
N VAL A 64 0.31 -10.90 8.30
CA VAL A 64 1.08 -12.15 8.24
C VAL A 64 2.39 -11.87 7.49
N PRO A 65 3.51 -11.61 8.20
CA PRO A 65 4.70 -10.96 7.65
C PRO A 65 5.42 -11.76 6.57
N VAL A 66 5.29 -13.10 6.58
CA VAL A 66 5.94 -13.96 5.58
C VAL A 66 4.94 -14.35 4.50
N ALA A 67 3.95 -15.19 4.83
CA ALA A 67 3.02 -15.71 3.83
C ALA A 67 2.17 -14.61 3.16
N GLY A 68 1.73 -13.62 3.92
CA GLY A 68 0.88 -12.57 3.38
C GLY A 68 1.60 -11.57 2.50
N PHE A 69 2.87 -11.28 2.81
CA PHE A 69 3.72 -10.47 1.93
C PHE A 69 3.87 -11.12 0.55
N PHE A 70 4.21 -12.42 0.50
CA PHE A 70 4.35 -13.15 -0.76
C PHE A 70 3.04 -13.27 -1.54
N ILE A 71 1.91 -13.51 -0.86
CA ILE A 71 0.60 -13.60 -1.52
C ILE A 71 0.19 -12.26 -2.16
N ILE A 72 0.38 -11.15 -1.45
CA ILE A 72 0.10 -9.81 -1.99
C ILE A 72 1.07 -9.44 -3.10
N LEU A 73 2.34 -9.83 -3.00
CA LEU A 73 3.31 -9.67 -4.08
C LEU A 73 2.88 -10.43 -5.34
N CYS A 74 2.46 -11.68 -5.19
CA CYS A 74 1.90 -12.47 -6.29
C CYS A 74 0.68 -11.76 -6.88
N PHE A 75 -0.26 -11.31 -6.06
CA PHE A 75 -1.43 -10.56 -6.52
C PHE A 75 -1.10 -9.24 -7.22
N LEU A 76 0.00 -8.59 -6.86
CA LEU A 76 0.46 -7.37 -7.53
C LEU A 76 1.23 -7.66 -8.82
N ALA A 77 1.92 -8.81 -8.88
CA ALA A 77 2.75 -9.23 -10.01
C ALA A 77 1.96 -9.98 -11.10
N PHE A 78 0.91 -10.71 -10.73
CA PHE A 78 0.05 -11.41 -11.68
C PHE A 78 -1.02 -10.46 -12.25
N ASN A 79 -1.32 -10.63 -13.54
CA ASN A 79 -2.37 -9.87 -14.20
C ASN A 79 -3.73 -10.17 -13.56
N GLY A 80 -4.56 -9.13 -13.45
CA GLY A 80 -5.95 -9.26 -13.02
C GLY A 80 -6.73 -10.26 -13.88
N THR A 81 -7.84 -10.78 -13.36
CA THR A 81 -8.69 -11.76 -14.07
C THR A 81 -9.03 -11.28 -15.48
N ALA A 82 -8.77 -12.13 -16.49
CA ALA A 82 -9.17 -11.88 -17.86
C ALA A 82 -10.69 -12.10 -17.99
N GLY A 83 -11.42 -11.07 -18.42
CA GLY A 83 -12.89 -11.10 -18.56
C GLY A 83 -13.63 -10.30 -17.49
N ALA A 84 -14.96 -10.33 -17.59
CA ALA A 84 -15.90 -9.71 -16.63
C ALA A 84 -15.68 -10.27 -15.22
N ASN A 85 -15.51 -9.41 -14.22
CA ASN A 85 -15.53 -9.83 -12.81
C ASN A 85 -16.78 -9.26 -12.12
N LYS A 86 -17.08 -9.74 -10.90
CA LYS A 86 -18.24 -9.29 -10.12
C LYS A 86 -18.23 -7.79 -9.74
N TYR A 87 -17.13 -7.09 -10.04
CA TYR A 87 -16.89 -5.68 -9.77
C TYR A 87 -16.87 -4.83 -11.05
N GLY A 88 -17.04 -5.43 -12.24
CA GLY A 88 -17.15 -4.74 -13.51
C GLY A 88 -16.44 -5.44 -14.68
N ASP A 89 -16.75 -5.01 -15.90
CA ASP A 89 -16.07 -5.46 -17.10
C ASP A 89 -14.67 -4.86 -17.22
N ASN A 90 -13.73 -5.67 -17.69
CA ASN A 90 -12.38 -5.21 -17.96
C ASN A 90 -12.41 -4.32 -19.23
N PRO A 91 -12.05 -3.02 -19.16
CA PRO A 91 -12.13 -2.12 -20.31
C PRO A 91 -11.22 -2.51 -21.48
N ARG A 92 -10.33 -3.50 -21.30
CA ARG A 92 -9.48 -4.07 -22.35
C ARG A 92 -10.17 -5.13 -23.24
N SER A 93 -11.35 -5.64 -22.88
CA SER A 93 -12.06 -6.63 -23.70
C SER A 93 -12.79 -6.03 -24.91
N VAL A 94 -12.97 -4.70 -24.93
CA VAL A 94 -13.81 -4.01 -25.93
C VAL A 94 -13.02 -3.63 -27.21
N THR A 95 -11.70 -3.83 -27.25
CA THR A 95 -10.83 -3.42 -28.38
C THR A 95 -10.04 -4.61 -28.95
N GLN A 96 -10.74 -5.69 -29.30
CA GLN A 96 -10.22 -6.74 -30.18
C GLN A 96 -11.09 -6.74 -31.45
N VAL A 97 -10.90 -5.71 -32.29
CA VAL A 97 -11.42 -5.62 -33.68
C VAL A 97 -10.29 -5.24 -34.61
#